data_AF-A0A7Y2AF87-F1
#
_entry.id   AF-A0A7Y2AF87-F1
#
_cell.length_a   1.000
_cell.length_b   1.000
_cell.length_c   1.000
_cell.angle_alpha   90.00
_cell.angle_beta   90.00
_cell.angle_gamma   90.00
#
_symmetry.space_group_name_H-M   'P 1'
#
loop_
_entity.id
_entity.type
_entity.pdbx_description
1 polymer ?
#
loop_
_entity_poly.entity_id
_entity_poly.type
_entity_poly.pdbx_seq_one_letter_code
_entity_poly.pdbx_strand_id
1 'polypeptide(L)'
;MIGTDTTPVWHTWEPTGQIIVDANIPVIAMGTGGLEFLGKLELEIGTRDRVQNTSDSVRPVKNAGFWKDFPVPATASGVHPVVAESSYAGVALPNPTDNVIPIGHDPDNENLYTLVAQKPHYFLWGYPGELDELTETGKALLAWSCRYTAAMNRKVSE
;
A
#
# COMPACT_ATOMS: atom_id res chain seq x y z
N MET A 1 10.10 -1.86 5.72
CA MET A 1 9.39 -0.85 4.90
C MET A 1 10.34 -0.43 3.80
N ILE A 2 9.82 -0.18 2.60
CA ILE A 2 10.60 0.26 1.43
C ILE A 2 9.94 1.53 0.91
N GLY A 3 10.64 2.68 0.96
CA GLY A 3 10.06 4.00 0.68
C GLY A 3 10.68 4.71 -0.52
N THR A 4 10.27 5.97 -0.74
CA THR A 4 10.75 6.83 -1.85
C THR A 4 12.26 7.06 -1.82
N ASP A 5 12.87 7.09 -0.63
CA ASP A 5 14.32 7.21 -0.43
C ASP A 5 15.13 6.04 -1.02
N THR A 6 14.46 4.93 -1.34
CA THR A 6 15.09 3.74 -1.94
C THR A 6 15.08 3.73 -3.46
N THR A 7 14.37 4.65 -4.14
CA THR A 7 14.28 4.71 -5.62
C THR A 7 15.63 4.56 -6.33
N PRO A 8 16.70 5.29 -5.94
CA PRO A 8 17.99 5.18 -6.64
C PRO A 8 18.59 3.76 -6.60
N VAL A 9 18.30 2.98 -5.55
CA VAL A 9 18.83 1.64 -5.34
C VAL A 9 18.22 0.64 -6.32
N TRP A 10 17.00 0.88 -6.81
CA TRP A 10 16.32 -0.03 -7.74
C TRP A 10 16.84 0.05 -9.18
N HIS A 11 17.66 1.06 -9.51
CA HIS A 11 18.40 1.09 -10.77
C HIS A 11 19.52 0.04 -10.83
N THR A 12 20.09 -0.33 -9.68
CA THR A 12 21.09 -1.40 -9.54
C THR A 12 20.52 -2.54 -8.71
N TRP A 13 19.29 -2.98 -9.05
CA TRP A 13 18.43 -3.94 -8.35
C TRP A 13 19.18 -5.13 -7.70
N GLU A 14 20.23 -5.65 -8.34
CA GLU A 14 21.05 -6.73 -7.78
C GLU A 14 22.32 -6.18 -7.11
N PRO A 15 22.70 -6.66 -5.91
CA PRO A 15 22.13 -7.81 -5.18
C PRO A 15 21.02 -7.46 -4.16
N THR A 16 20.79 -6.18 -3.88
CA THR A 16 19.95 -5.74 -2.75
C THR A 16 18.49 -6.22 -2.84
N GLY A 17 17.89 -6.20 -4.02
CA GLY A 17 16.51 -6.66 -4.23
C GLY A 17 16.34 -8.14 -3.94
N GLN A 18 17.30 -8.97 -4.35
CA GLN A 18 17.26 -10.41 -4.10
C GLN A 18 17.36 -10.73 -2.61
N ILE A 19 18.19 -10.02 -1.85
CA ILE A 19 18.29 -10.19 -0.39
C ILE A 19 16.93 -9.94 0.29
N ILE A 20 16.17 -8.95 -0.17
CA ILE A 20 14.84 -8.64 0.38
C ILE A 20 13.85 -9.76 0.07
N VAL A 21 13.87 -10.28 -1.16
CA VAL A 21 13.02 -11.42 -1.57
C VAL A 21 13.36 -12.66 -0.74
N ASP A 22 14.65 -12.98 -0.63
CA ASP A 22 15.14 -14.17 0.06
C ASP A 22 14.87 -14.12 1.56
N ALA A 23 14.78 -12.92 2.15
CA ALA A 23 14.40 -12.76 3.55
C ALA A 23 12.97 -13.27 3.83
N ASN A 24 12.09 -13.32 2.81
CA ASN A 24 10.74 -13.86 2.92
C ASN A 24 9.92 -13.24 4.08
N ILE A 25 10.17 -11.96 4.36
CA ILE A 25 9.51 -11.18 5.41
C ILE A 25 8.45 -10.26 4.82
N PRO A 26 7.42 -9.85 5.59
CA PRO A 26 6.39 -8.96 5.08
C PRO A 26 6.94 -7.60 4.69
N VAL A 27 6.49 -7.08 3.54
CA VAL A 27 6.95 -5.82 2.98
C VAL A 27 5.79 -4.85 2.85
N ILE A 28 5.95 -3.70 3.50
CA ILE A 28 5.20 -2.49 3.13
C ILE A 28 6.08 -1.67 2.18
N ALA A 29 5.61 -1.53 0.96
CA ALA A 29 6.16 -0.66 -0.06
C ALA A 29 5.37 0.65 -0.03
N MET A 30 6.07 1.77 0.11
CA MET A 30 5.50 3.08 0.34
C MET A 30 5.79 4.04 -0.81
N GLY A 31 4.79 4.82 -1.19
CA GLY A 31 4.92 5.84 -2.22
C GLY A 31 5.48 5.30 -3.54
N THR A 32 6.18 6.16 -4.27
CA THR A 32 6.72 5.85 -5.60
C THR A 32 7.87 4.82 -5.53
N GLY A 33 8.79 4.95 -4.58
CA GLY A 33 9.92 4.01 -4.46
C GLY A 33 9.49 2.60 -4.05
N GLY A 34 8.48 2.48 -3.19
CA GLY A 34 7.86 1.19 -2.89
C GLY A 34 7.16 0.58 -4.09
N LEU A 35 6.41 1.40 -4.85
CA LEU A 35 5.76 0.95 -6.08
C LEU A 35 6.78 0.48 -7.14
N GLU A 36 7.93 1.16 -7.24
CA GLU A 36 9.06 0.75 -8.07
C GLU A 36 9.61 -0.61 -7.67
N PHE A 37 9.87 -0.81 -6.37
CA PHE A 37 10.29 -2.10 -5.82
C PHE A 37 9.30 -3.22 -6.17
N LEU A 38 8.00 -3.01 -5.95
CA LEU A 38 6.98 -4.01 -6.26
C LEU A 38 6.93 -4.33 -7.76
N GLY A 39 7.21 -3.35 -8.62
CA GLY A 39 7.30 -3.59 -10.06
C GLY A 39 8.52 -4.39 -10.49
N LYS A 40 9.66 -4.26 -9.79
CA LYS A 40 10.84 -5.11 -10.03
C LYS A 40 10.58 -6.57 -9.67
N LEU A 41 9.70 -6.81 -8.71
CA LEU A 41 9.21 -8.14 -8.37
C LEU A 41 8.14 -8.67 -9.34
N GLU A 42 7.81 -7.91 -10.38
CA GLU A 42 6.73 -8.23 -11.32
C GLU A 42 5.37 -8.46 -10.65
N LEU A 43 5.14 -7.82 -9.50
CA LEU A 43 3.85 -7.89 -8.80
C LEU A 43 2.81 -7.04 -9.53
N GLU A 44 1.57 -7.49 -9.51
CA GLU A 44 0.45 -6.80 -10.14
C GLU A 44 0.23 -5.42 -9.51
N ILE A 45 0.38 -5.35 -8.18
CA ILE A 45 0.33 -4.10 -7.40
C ILE A 45 1.51 -3.15 -7.65
N GLY A 46 2.46 -3.51 -8.52
CA GLY A 46 3.66 -2.72 -8.81
C GLY A 46 3.97 -2.50 -10.29
N THR A 47 3.41 -3.28 -11.21
CA THR A 47 3.78 -3.26 -12.64
C THR A 47 2.74 -2.66 -13.58
N ARG A 48 1.47 -2.62 -13.18
CA ARG A 48 0.37 -2.28 -14.09
C ARG A 48 -0.21 -0.92 -13.72
N ASP A 49 -0.17 0.03 -14.65
CA ASP A 49 -0.93 1.28 -14.58
C ASP A 49 -0.69 2.10 -13.30
N ARG A 50 0.59 2.38 -13.03
CA ARG A 50 1.00 3.31 -11.98
C ARG A 50 0.43 4.68 -12.27
N VAL A 51 -0.24 5.27 -11.29
CA VAL A 51 -0.76 6.62 -11.39
C VAL A 51 -0.21 7.44 -10.24
N GLN A 52 0.36 8.59 -10.57
CA GLN A 52 0.61 9.64 -9.59
C GLN A 52 -0.54 10.63 -9.66
N ASN A 53 -1.16 10.89 -8.51
CA ASN A 53 -2.28 11.82 -8.40
C ASN A 53 -2.23 12.51 -7.03
N THR A 54 -3.14 13.45 -6.78
CA THR A 54 -3.24 14.18 -5.52
C THR A 54 -4.55 13.82 -4.83
N SER A 55 -4.46 13.29 -3.61
CA SER A 55 -5.60 13.09 -2.73
C SER A 55 -5.08 13.07 -1.30
N ASP A 56 -5.86 13.67 -0.40
CA ASP A 56 -5.55 13.71 1.03
C ASP A 56 -6.12 12.51 1.79
N SER A 57 -6.95 11.69 1.14
CA SER A 57 -7.82 10.73 1.79
C SER A 57 -7.87 9.40 1.05
N VAL A 58 -8.30 8.36 1.76
CA VAL A 58 -8.59 7.04 1.19
C VAL A 58 -10.04 6.65 1.44
N ARG A 59 -10.68 6.04 0.45
CA ARG A 59 -12.00 5.41 0.61
C ARG A 59 -11.83 3.91 0.85
N PRO A 60 -12.40 3.35 1.92
CA PRO A 60 -12.41 1.90 2.15
C PRO A 60 -13.10 1.13 1.02
N VAL A 61 -12.47 0.06 0.54
CA VAL A 61 -13.15 -0.93 -0.30
C VAL A 61 -14.17 -1.68 0.55
N LYS A 62 -15.40 -1.77 0.05
CA LYS A 62 -16.49 -2.46 0.76
C LYS A 62 -16.12 -3.93 1.01
N ASN A 63 -16.42 -4.42 2.21
CA ASN A 63 -16.17 -5.79 2.67
C ASN A 63 -14.68 -6.20 2.74
N ALA A 64 -13.72 -5.29 2.53
CA ALA A 64 -12.32 -5.60 2.78
C ALA A 64 -12.09 -5.82 4.29
N GLY A 65 -11.73 -7.04 4.67
CA GLY A 65 -11.56 -7.45 6.07
C GLY A 65 -10.57 -6.59 6.86
N PHE A 66 -9.65 -5.91 6.17
CA PHE A 66 -8.73 -4.90 6.70
C PHE A 66 -9.43 -3.85 7.57
N TRP A 67 -10.61 -3.37 7.18
CA TRP A 67 -11.30 -2.27 7.86
C TRP A 67 -12.18 -2.71 9.03
N LYS A 68 -12.44 -4.02 9.19
CA LYS A 68 -13.41 -4.53 10.17
C LYS A 68 -13.08 -4.10 11.60
N ASP A 69 -11.81 -4.12 11.96
CA ASP A 69 -11.32 -3.84 13.31
C ASP A 69 -10.48 -2.53 13.37
N PHE A 70 -10.49 -1.74 12.30
CA PHE A 70 -9.78 -0.46 12.29
C PHE A 70 -10.51 0.54 13.22
N PRO A 71 -9.84 1.06 14.27
CA PRO A 71 -10.54 1.73 15.37
C PRO A 71 -10.93 3.19 15.08
N VAL A 72 -10.39 3.77 14.00
CA VAL A 72 -10.70 5.16 13.64
C VAL A 72 -11.86 5.14 12.66
N PRO A 73 -13.00 5.80 12.97
CA PRO A 73 -14.14 5.85 12.05
C PRO A 73 -13.80 6.68 10.81
N ALA A 74 -14.46 6.37 9.70
CA ALA A 74 -14.43 7.22 8.52
C ALA A 74 -15.18 8.54 8.79
N THR A 75 -14.90 9.56 7.99
CA THR A 75 -15.67 10.81 8.00
C THR A 75 -17.12 10.59 7.55
N ALA A 76 -17.96 11.62 7.65
CA ALA A 76 -19.33 11.57 7.15
C ALA A 76 -19.44 11.25 5.65
N SER A 77 -18.41 11.58 4.85
CA SER A 77 -18.31 11.23 3.43
C SER A 77 -17.76 9.83 3.17
N GLY A 78 -17.45 9.07 4.23
CA GLY A 78 -16.99 7.69 4.14
C GLY A 78 -15.53 7.55 3.70
N VAL A 79 -14.67 8.53 4.01
CA VAL A 79 -13.23 8.49 3.72
C VAL A 79 -12.41 8.65 4.99
N HIS A 80 -11.14 8.25 4.95
CA HIS A 80 -10.16 8.50 6.00
C HIS A 80 -9.12 9.52 5.50
N PRO A 81 -8.98 10.68 6.14
CA PRO A 81 -7.88 11.60 5.86
C PRO A 81 -6.56 10.91 6.20
N VAL A 82 -5.59 10.93 5.29
CA VAL A 82 -4.30 10.25 5.44
C VAL A 82 -3.18 11.28 5.54
N VAL A 83 -3.13 12.24 4.63
CA VAL A 83 -2.13 13.32 4.57
C VAL A 83 -2.82 14.68 4.55
N ALA A 84 -2.08 15.76 4.81
CA ALA A 84 -2.65 17.13 4.74
C ALA A 84 -2.90 17.58 3.28
N GLU A 85 -1.90 17.40 2.41
CA GLU A 85 -1.98 17.59 0.96
C GLU A 85 -0.71 16.97 0.37
N SER A 86 -0.80 15.87 -0.37
CA SER A 86 0.38 15.27 -0.99
C SER A 86 0.01 14.47 -2.24
N SER A 87 1.01 14.29 -3.10
CA SER A 87 0.90 13.33 -4.18
C SER A 87 0.99 11.91 -3.61
N TYR A 88 0.16 11.01 -4.10
CA TYR A 88 0.27 9.59 -3.79
C TYR A 88 0.62 8.80 -5.06
N ALA A 89 1.15 7.60 -4.85
CA ALA A 89 1.37 6.59 -5.88
C ALA A 89 0.27 5.53 -5.75
N GLY A 90 -0.58 5.41 -6.77
CA GLY A 90 -1.62 4.39 -6.83
C GLY A 90 -1.40 3.42 -7.98
N VAL A 91 -2.20 2.36 -7.98
CA VAL A 91 -2.21 1.34 -9.03
C VAL A 91 -3.63 1.21 -9.57
N ALA A 92 -3.79 1.29 -10.89
CA ALA A 92 -5.10 1.06 -11.50
C ALA A 92 -5.33 -0.46 -11.67
N LEU A 93 -6.36 -0.99 -11.01
CA LEU A 93 -6.66 -2.42 -11.00
C LEU A 93 -8.13 -2.67 -11.30
N PRO A 94 -8.58 -2.56 -12.57
CA PRO A 94 -9.98 -2.77 -12.91
C PRO A 94 -10.44 -4.22 -12.73
N ASN A 95 -9.52 -5.19 -12.81
CA ASN A 95 -9.82 -6.62 -12.67
C ASN A 95 -8.70 -7.31 -11.85
N PRO A 96 -8.64 -7.08 -10.53
CA PRO A 96 -7.58 -7.64 -9.70
C PRO A 96 -7.68 -9.18 -9.65
N THR A 97 -6.54 -9.86 -9.71
CA THR A 97 -6.50 -11.33 -9.55
C THR A 97 -6.79 -11.76 -8.09
N ASP A 98 -7.10 -13.05 -7.86
CA ASP A 98 -7.41 -13.61 -6.53
C ASP A 98 -6.28 -13.49 -5.48
N ASN A 99 -5.05 -13.16 -5.94
CA ASN A 99 -3.90 -12.93 -5.08
C ASN A 99 -3.75 -11.47 -4.66
N VAL A 100 -4.53 -10.58 -5.26
CA VAL A 100 -4.59 -9.16 -4.93
C VAL A 100 -5.81 -8.91 -4.05
N ILE A 101 -5.61 -8.15 -2.99
CA ILE A 101 -6.62 -7.81 -1.99
C ILE A 101 -6.77 -6.29 -2.04
N PRO A 102 -7.77 -5.77 -2.76
CA PRO A 102 -8.09 -4.35 -2.75
C PRO A 102 -8.51 -3.91 -1.35
N ILE A 103 -7.89 -2.86 -0.82
CA ILE A 103 -8.14 -2.40 0.56
C ILE A 103 -8.72 -1.00 0.55
N GLY A 104 -8.09 -0.05 -0.13
CA GLY A 104 -8.52 1.33 -0.17
C GLY A 104 -8.19 1.96 -1.51
N HIS A 105 -9.08 2.82 -1.98
CA HIS A 105 -8.96 3.47 -3.26
C HIS A 105 -9.11 4.98 -3.15
N ASP A 106 -8.73 5.67 -4.21
CA ASP A 106 -8.92 7.11 -4.34
C ASP A 106 -10.42 7.46 -4.18
N PRO A 107 -10.78 8.47 -3.37
CA PRO A 107 -12.16 8.85 -3.14
C PRO A 107 -12.98 9.16 -4.39
N ASP A 108 -12.33 9.62 -5.46
CA ASP A 108 -12.92 10.06 -6.72
C ASP A 108 -12.73 9.04 -7.86
N ASN A 109 -11.97 7.96 -7.64
CA ASN A 109 -11.75 6.89 -8.61
C ASN A 109 -11.64 5.50 -7.95
N GLU A 110 -12.71 4.70 -8.07
CA GLU A 110 -12.79 3.35 -7.51
C GLU A 110 -11.82 2.32 -8.10
N ASN A 111 -11.27 2.60 -9.28
CA ASN A 111 -10.30 1.71 -9.93
C ASN A 111 -8.85 2.04 -9.58
N LEU A 112 -8.61 3.14 -8.87
CA LEU A 112 -7.27 3.60 -8.50
C LEU A 112 -7.00 3.31 -7.02
N TYR A 113 -6.23 2.26 -6.75
CA TYR A 113 -5.99 1.79 -5.40
C TYR A 113 -4.76 2.45 -4.79
N THR A 114 -4.94 3.03 -3.60
CA THR A 114 -3.87 3.63 -2.80
C THR A 114 -3.46 2.74 -1.64
N LEU A 115 -4.32 1.79 -1.25
CA LEU A 115 -4.00 0.71 -0.31
C LEU A 115 -4.40 -0.61 -0.96
N VAL A 116 -3.42 -1.48 -1.17
CA VAL A 116 -3.67 -2.80 -1.77
C VAL A 116 -2.62 -3.79 -1.28
N ALA A 117 -3.02 -5.02 -1.00
CA ALA A 117 -2.11 -6.09 -0.66
C ALA A 117 -2.03 -7.13 -1.77
N GLN A 118 -0.89 -7.80 -1.90
CA GLN A 118 -0.72 -8.95 -2.76
C GLN A 118 -0.04 -10.07 -1.98
N LYS A 119 -0.59 -11.28 -2.08
CA LYS A 119 -0.02 -12.48 -1.47
C LYS A 119 1.40 -12.73 -2.01
N PRO A 120 2.31 -13.31 -1.20
CA PRO A 120 2.08 -13.77 0.17
C PRO A 120 2.10 -12.66 1.24
N HIS A 121 2.85 -11.58 1.07
CA HIS A 121 3.09 -10.63 2.17
C HIS A 121 3.49 -9.21 1.72
N TYR A 122 3.02 -8.78 0.54
CA TYR A 122 3.31 -7.46 0.00
C TYR A 122 2.12 -6.52 0.21
N PHE A 123 2.40 -5.29 0.60
CA PHE A 123 1.41 -4.25 0.80
C PHE A 123 1.89 -2.95 0.17
N LEU A 124 1.09 -2.36 -0.71
CA LEU A 124 1.28 -1.01 -1.21
C LEU A 124 0.59 -0.02 -0.28
N TRP A 125 1.38 0.90 0.28
CA TRP A 125 0.96 2.11 0.94
C TRP A 125 1.24 3.28 0.00
N GLY A 126 0.22 3.74 -0.74
CA GLY A 126 0.42 4.70 -1.83
C GLY A 126 0.83 6.11 -1.38
N TYR A 127 0.59 6.46 -0.12
CA TYR A 127 0.93 7.76 0.43
C TYR A 127 2.41 7.87 0.79
N PRO A 128 2.94 9.09 0.99
CA PRO A 128 4.25 9.27 1.59
C PRO A 128 4.37 8.54 2.94
N GLY A 129 5.60 8.20 3.29
CA GLY A 129 5.93 7.59 4.59
C GLY A 129 6.42 8.56 5.65
N GLU A 130 6.50 9.84 5.32
CA GLU A 130 6.97 10.89 6.23
C GLU A 130 5.90 11.16 7.29
N LEU A 131 6.22 10.86 8.55
CA LEU A 131 5.25 10.85 9.64
C LEU A 131 4.69 12.24 9.98
N ASP A 132 5.43 13.30 9.66
CA ASP A 132 5.04 14.69 9.80
C ASP A 132 4.06 15.16 8.71
N GLU A 133 4.00 14.48 7.57
CA GLU A 133 3.00 14.73 6.52
C GLU A 133 1.66 14.01 6.78
N LEU A 134 1.68 12.96 7.63
CA LEU A 134 0.49 12.19 7.96
C LEU A 134 -0.40 12.89 9.00
N THR A 135 -1.71 12.84 8.78
CA THR A 135 -2.70 13.17 9.81
C THR A 135 -2.66 12.12 10.94
N GLU A 136 -3.31 12.39 12.07
CA GLU A 136 -3.45 11.38 13.14
C GLU A 136 -4.14 10.10 12.66
N THR A 137 -5.15 10.24 11.78
CA THR A 137 -5.79 9.10 11.12
C THR A 137 -4.82 8.37 10.20
N GLY A 138 -4.00 9.09 9.43
CA GLY A 138 -2.96 8.52 8.58
C GLY A 138 -1.91 7.73 9.36
N LYS A 139 -1.45 8.25 10.50
CA LYS A 139 -0.51 7.57 11.42
C LYS A 139 -1.12 6.28 11.97
N ALA A 140 -2.37 6.34 12.44
CA ALA A 140 -3.09 5.16 12.93
C ALA A 140 -3.27 4.11 11.82
N LEU A 141 -3.59 4.57 10.60
CA LEU A 141 -3.78 3.71 9.44
C LEU A 141 -2.46 3.06 8.98
N LEU A 142 -1.34 3.79 9.01
CA LEU A 142 -0.02 3.22 8.71
C LEU A 142 0.36 2.14 9.73
N ALA A 143 0.17 2.41 11.03
CA ALA A 143 0.40 1.41 12.07
C ALA A 143 -0.50 0.18 11.92
N TRP A 144 -1.75 0.38 11.49
CA TRP A 144 -2.69 -0.71 11.19
C TRP A 144 -2.24 -1.54 9.99
N SER A 145 -1.79 -0.89 8.91
CA SER A 145 -1.19 -1.55 7.74
C SER A 145 0.03 -2.39 8.11
N CYS A 146 0.89 -1.91 9.01
CA CYS A 146 2.01 -2.69 9.56
C CYS A 146 1.54 -3.98 10.24
N ARG A 147 0.52 -3.88 11.11
CA ARG A 147 -0.03 -5.05 11.80
C ARG A 147 -0.67 -6.05 10.83
N TYR A 148 -1.45 -5.54 9.88
CA TYR A 148 -2.10 -6.35 8.86
C TYR A 148 -1.06 -7.10 8.01
N THR A 149 -0.06 -6.39 7.49
CA THR A 149 1.00 -6.95 6.65
C THR A 149 1.83 -7.99 7.42
N ALA A 150 2.16 -7.72 8.69
CA ALA A 150 2.84 -8.68 9.54
C ALA A 150 2.04 -9.99 9.75
N ALA A 151 0.71 -9.92 9.74
CA ALA A 151 -0.16 -11.09 9.89
C ALA A 151 -0.28 -11.91 8.59
N MET A 152 -0.04 -11.33 7.41
CA MET A 152 -0.14 -12.04 6.12
C MET A 152 0.83 -13.24 6.01
N ASN A 153 1.97 -13.18 6.70
CA ASN A 153 2.95 -14.27 6.73
C ASN A 153 2.59 -15.44 7.64
N ARG A 154 1.52 -15.33 8.44
CA ARG A 154 1.06 -16.46 9.23
C ARG A 154 0.43 -17.45 8.25
N LYS A 155 1.19 -18.51 7.89
CA LYS A 155 0.60 -19.71 7.30
C LYS A 155 -0.63 -20.05 8.14
N VAL A 156 -1.82 -19.95 7.55
CA VAL A 156 -2.97 -20.66 8.09
C VAL A 156 -2.61 -22.12 7.88
N SER A 157 -2.12 -22.76 8.95
CA SER A 157 -2.00 -24.20 8.98
C SER A 157 -3.41 -24.77 8.83
N GLU A 158 -3.72 -25.27 7.65
CA GLU A 158 -4.78 -26.26 7.44
C GLU A 158 -4.35 -27.63 7.99
#